data_AF-A0A2T7TD60-F1
#
_entry.id   AF-A0A2T7TD60-F1
#
_cell.length_a   1.000
_cell.length_b   1.000
_cell.length_c   1.000
_cell.angle_alpha   90.00
_cell.angle_beta   90.00
_cell.angle_gamma   90.00
#
_symmetry.space_group_name_H-M   'P 1'
#
loop_
_entity.id
_entity.type
_entity.pdbx_description
1 polymer ?
#
loop_
_entity_poly.entity_id
_entity_poly.type
_entity_poly.pdbx_seq_one_letter_code
_entity_poly.pdbx_strand_id
1 'polypeptide(L)'
;MADWKNISGGLTTISVGSRTHVWGVNSLGQMYRYTGHDANPWVGIPGNAADIGVAADGTVYHVNSGGSIYRYTGDQGSTNWVPVSGSLTRISVGSRTHVWGVNSLG
;
A
#
# COMPACT_ATOMS: atom_id res chain seq x y z
N MET A 1 -26.35 13.17 -7.78
CA MET A 1 -26.00 11.73 -7.66
C MET A 1 -24.49 11.65 -7.62
N ALA A 2 -23.93 10.73 -6.83
CA ALA A 2 -22.48 10.50 -6.86
C ALA A 2 -22.20 9.49 -7.98
N ASP A 3 -21.46 9.93 -8.98
CA ASP A 3 -21.11 9.09 -10.14
C ASP A 3 -19.69 8.53 -9.97
N TRP A 4 -19.52 7.28 -10.36
CA TRP A 4 -18.20 6.65 -10.42
C TRP A 4 -17.38 7.28 -11.53
N LYS A 5 -16.16 7.73 -11.20
CA LYS A 5 -15.16 8.17 -12.17
C LYS A 5 -14.07 7.13 -12.28
N ASN A 6 -13.82 6.64 -13.49
CA ASN A 6 -12.68 5.78 -13.74
C ASN A 6 -11.38 6.61 -13.65
N ILE A 7 -10.45 6.14 -12.81
CA ILE A 7 -9.09 6.66 -12.72
C ILE A 7 -8.19 5.68 -13.46
N SER A 8 -7.43 6.17 -14.44
CA SER A 8 -6.54 5.33 -15.23
C SER A 8 -5.50 4.64 -14.34
N GLY A 9 -5.20 3.38 -14.64
CA GLY A 9 -4.33 2.53 -13.83
C GLY A 9 -4.56 1.05 -14.11
N GLY A 10 -3.79 0.18 -13.46
CA GLY A 10 -3.84 -1.27 -13.64
C GLY A 10 -3.63 -2.01 -12.33
N LEU A 11 -4.34 -1.60 -11.28
CA LEU A 11 -4.18 -2.14 -9.93
C LEU A 11 -5.03 -3.40 -9.72
N THR A 12 -4.47 -4.37 -9.00
CA THR A 12 -5.18 -5.57 -8.52
C THR A 12 -5.60 -5.42 -7.06
N THR A 13 -4.91 -4.57 -6.31
CA THR A 13 -5.21 -4.24 -4.91
C THR A 13 -5.11 -2.73 -4.71
N ILE A 14 -6.03 -2.15 -3.95
CA ILE A 14 -6.02 -0.75 -3.55
C ILE A 14 -6.38 -0.62 -2.07
N SER A 15 -5.72 0.30 -1.37
CA SER A 15 -6.01 0.67 0.02
C SER A 15 -6.11 2.18 0.13
N VAL A 16 -7.11 2.65 0.89
CA VAL A 16 -7.48 4.05 1.02
C VAL A 16 -7.59 4.39 2.50
N GLY A 17 -6.68 5.23 2.97
CA GLY A 17 -6.73 5.81 4.33
C GLY A 17 -7.37 7.19 4.34
N SER A 18 -7.09 8.00 3.32
CA SER A 18 -7.66 9.35 3.15
C SER A 18 -7.57 9.79 1.69
N ARG A 19 -8.10 10.99 1.37
CA ARG A 19 -7.97 11.58 0.02
C ARG A 19 -6.52 11.70 -0.47
N THR A 20 -5.57 11.91 0.45
CA THR A 20 -4.14 12.07 0.14
C THR A 20 -3.34 10.80 0.42
N HIS A 21 -3.97 9.76 0.98
CA HIS A 21 -3.32 8.52 1.36
C HIS A 21 -4.04 7.35 0.68
N VAL A 22 -3.70 7.16 -0.60
CA VAL A 22 -4.18 6.05 -1.42
C VAL A 22 -2.99 5.33 -2.02
N TRP A 23 -2.96 4.03 -1.86
CA TRP A 23 -1.88 3.16 -2.32
C TRP A 23 -2.47 1.95 -3.03
N GLY A 24 -1.72 1.39 -3.97
CA GLY A 24 -2.14 0.19 -4.65
C GLY A 24 -0.99 -0.59 -5.23
N VAL A 25 -1.31 -1.81 -5.66
CA VAL A 25 -0.39 -2.77 -6.25
C VAL A 25 -0.97 -3.26 -7.56
N ASN A 26 -0.14 -3.42 -8.59
CA ASN A 26 -0.55 -4.05 -9.86
C ASN A 26 -0.27 -5.56 -9.89
N SER A 27 -0.65 -6.22 -10.99
CA SER A 27 -0.45 -7.66 -11.18
C SER A 27 1.02 -8.12 -11.20
N LEU A 28 1.97 -7.20 -11.43
CA LEU A 28 3.41 -7.46 -11.38
C LEU A 28 3.99 -7.22 -9.97
N GLY A 29 3.15 -6.88 -8.99
CA GLY A 29 3.55 -6.54 -7.64
C GLY A 29 4.16 -5.14 -7.50
N GLN A 30 4.13 -4.31 -8.53
CA GLN A 30 4.65 -2.94 -8.47
C GLN A 30 3.69 -2.06 -7.66
N MET A 31 4.26 -1.24 -6.78
CA MET A 31 3.51 -0.38 -5.86
C MET A 31 3.36 1.02 -6.41
N TYR A 32 2.22 1.63 -6.15
CA TYR A 32 1.89 2.98 -6.56
C TYR A 32 1.23 3.76 -5.44
N ARG A 33 1.57 5.05 -5.33
CA ARG A 33 0.88 6.02 -4.48
C ARG A 33 0.07 6.97 -5.37
N TYR A 34 -1.15 7.29 -4.96
CA TYR A 34 -1.97 8.26 -5.67
C TYR A 34 -1.38 9.67 -5.52
N THR A 35 -1.39 10.44 -6.61
CA THR A 35 -0.78 11.78 -6.65
C THR A 35 -1.72 12.88 -6.18
N GLY A 36 -3.01 12.61 -6.03
CA GLY A 36 -4.03 13.65 -5.86
C GLY A 36 -4.57 14.22 -7.17
N HIS A 37 -4.09 13.74 -8.32
CA HIS A 37 -4.40 14.29 -9.65
C HIS A 37 -4.84 13.22 -10.64
N ASP A 38 -6.13 13.19 -10.97
CA ASP A 38 -6.72 12.17 -11.87
C ASP A 38 -6.07 12.07 -13.26
N ALA A 39 -5.50 13.17 -13.78
CA ALA A 39 -4.85 13.20 -15.09
C ALA A 39 -3.47 12.50 -15.10
N ASN A 40 -2.81 12.44 -13.94
CA ASN A 40 -1.56 11.70 -13.74
C ASN A 40 -1.61 11.02 -12.36
N PRO A 41 -2.43 9.97 -12.21
CA PRO A 41 -2.94 9.56 -10.90
C PRO A 41 -1.93 8.83 -10.03
N TRP A 42 -0.88 8.22 -10.60
CA TRP A 42 -0.01 7.31 -9.86
C TRP A 42 1.46 7.69 -9.97
N VAL A 43 2.17 7.63 -8.84
CA VAL A 43 3.63 7.62 -8.80
C VAL A 43 4.11 6.24 -8.35
N GLY A 44 5.09 5.68 -9.06
CA GLY A 44 5.68 4.38 -8.72
C GLY A 44 6.55 4.47 -7.48
N ILE A 45 6.42 3.48 -6.59
CA ILE A 45 7.21 3.38 -5.37
C ILE A 45 8.09 2.12 -5.47
N PRO A 46 9.42 2.22 -5.30
CA PRO A 46 10.31 1.07 -5.37
C PRO A 46 9.94 -0.05 -4.40
N GLY A 47 10.03 -1.30 -4.88
CA GLY A 47 9.75 -2.52 -4.14
C GLY A 47 8.69 -3.39 -4.83
N ASN A 48 8.42 -4.56 -4.25
CA ASN A 48 7.37 -5.47 -4.70
C ASN A 48 6.48 -5.89 -3.54
N ALA A 49 5.17 -5.78 -3.73
CA ALA A 49 4.15 -6.17 -2.77
C ALA A 49 3.17 -7.18 -3.38
N ALA A 50 2.56 -7.99 -2.52
CA ALA A 50 1.37 -8.78 -2.81
C ALA A 50 0.11 -8.13 -2.24
N ASP A 51 0.23 -7.45 -1.09
CA ASP A 51 -0.86 -6.71 -0.45
C ASP A 51 -0.30 -5.45 0.24
N ILE A 52 -1.11 -4.40 0.33
CA ILE A 52 -0.70 -3.10 0.89
C ILE A 52 -1.84 -2.48 1.69
N GLY A 53 -1.51 -1.90 2.84
CA GLY A 53 -2.44 -1.19 3.69
C GLY A 53 -1.96 0.22 4.00
N VAL A 54 -2.87 1.19 3.99
CA VAL A 54 -2.59 2.57 4.36
C VAL A 54 -3.68 3.13 5.29
N ALA A 55 -3.25 3.81 6.35
CA ALA A 55 -4.12 4.52 7.28
C ALA A 55 -4.27 6.01 6.93
N ALA A 56 -5.29 6.65 7.50
CA ALA A 56 -5.54 8.08 7.35
C ALA A 56 -4.36 8.94 7.84
N ASP A 57 -3.61 8.47 8.84
CA ASP A 57 -2.43 9.14 9.42
C ASP A 57 -1.16 9.04 8.55
N GLY A 58 -1.25 8.37 7.38
CA GLY A 58 -0.13 8.17 6.47
C GLY A 58 0.74 6.96 6.81
N THR A 59 0.38 6.17 7.81
CA THR A 59 1.05 4.88 8.09
C THR A 59 0.77 3.91 6.95
N VAL A 60 1.84 3.34 6.38
CA VAL A 60 1.75 2.37 5.28
C VAL A 60 2.56 1.14 5.61
N TYR A 61 1.97 -0.03 5.36
CA TYR A 61 2.65 -1.31 5.39
C TYR A 61 2.35 -2.08 4.13
N HIS A 62 3.31 -2.90 3.69
CA HIS A 62 3.07 -3.90 2.66
C HIS A 62 3.59 -5.26 3.08
N VAL A 63 3.08 -6.30 2.43
CA VAL A 63 3.61 -7.65 2.49
C VAL A 63 4.01 -8.07 1.08
N ASN A 64 5.13 -8.76 0.91
CA ASN A 64 5.54 -9.27 -0.39
C ASN A 64 5.02 -10.71 -0.60
N SER A 65 5.24 -11.28 -1.79
CA SER A 65 4.80 -12.65 -2.11
C SER A 65 5.47 -13.75 -1.29
N GLY A 66 6.63 -13.47 -0.68
CA GLY A 66 7.29 -14.36 0.27
C GLY A 66 6.77 -14.24 1.71
N GLY A 67 5.81 -13.35 1.97
CA GLY A 67 5.23 -13.09 3.28
C GLY A 67 5.99 -12.08 4.14
N SER A 68 7.13 -11.55 3.67
CA SER A 68 7.90 -10.55 4.42
C SER A 68 7.11 -9.24 4.55
N ILE A 69 7.12 -8.68 5.76
CA ILE A 69 6.37 -7.48 6.13
C ILE A 69 7.31 -6.27 6.12
N TYR A 70 6.84 -5.15 5.59
CA TYR A 70 7.59 -3.90 5.55
C TYR A 70 6.73 -2.72 5.97
N ARG A 71 7.33 -1.82 6.76
CA ARG A 71 6.76 -0.52 7.10
C ARG A 71 7.41 0.58 6.27
N TYR A 72 6.61 1.46 5.71
CA TYR A 72 7.09 2.62 4.95
C TYR A 72 7.72 3.66 5.88
N THR A 73 8.83 4.26 5.45
CA THR A 73 9.57 5.30 6.19
C THR A 73 9.64 6.65 5.47
N GLY A 74 8.93 6.79 4.34
CA GLY A 74 8.93 8.01 3.52
C GLY A 74 9.97 7.98 2.40
N ASP A 75 9.86 8.94 1.48
CA ASP A 75 10.70 9.07 0.28
C ASP A 75 12.01 9.85 0.53
N GLN A 76 12.34 10.15 1.79
CA GLN A 76 13.47 11.04 2.15
C GLN A 76 14.77 10.29 2.50
N GLY A 77 14.74 8.96 2.56
CA GLY A 77 15.88 8.13 2.97
C GLY A 77 16.50 7.32 1.83
N SER A 78 17.58 6.58 2.13
CA SER A 78 18.16 5.60 1.19
C SER A 78 17.29 4.34 1.04
N THR A 79 16.47 4.04 2.05
CA THR A 79 15.49 2.96 2.03
C THR A 79 14.11 3.49 2.40
N ASN A 80 13.15 3.27 1.50
CA ASN A 80 11.74 3.67 1.69
C ASN A 80 10.99 2.71 2.63
N TRP A 81 11.58 1.57 2.95
CA TRP A 81 10.96 0.45 3.65
C TRP A 81 11.87 -0.11 4.73
N VAL A 82 11.30 -0.40 5.89
CA VAL A 82 11.97 -1.08 7.01
C VAL A 82 11.28 -2.43 7.25
N PRO A 83 12.03 -3.55 7.32
CA PRO A 83 11.45 -4.86 7.58
C PRO A 83 10.85 -4.94 8.98
N VAL A 84 9.76 -5.70 9.08
CA VAL A 84 9.10 -6.04 10.34
C VAL A 84 9.08 -7.56 10.47
N SER A 85 9.42 -8.07 11.65
CA SER A 85 9.44 -9.50 11.91
C SER A 85 8.04 -10.11 11.79
N GLY A 86 7.98 -11.32 11.23
CA GLY A 86 6.75 -12.06 11.01
C GLY A 86 6.57 -12.48 9.56
N SER A 87 5.44 -13.14 9.29
CA SER A 87 5.05 -13.54 7.94
C SER A 87 3.53 -13.41 7.80
N LEU A 88 3.08 -12.69 6.77
CA LEU A 88 1.67 -12.39 6.51
C LEU A 88 1.37 -12.52 5.02
N THR A 89 0.14 -12.90 4.69
CA THR A 89 -0.37 -12.93 3.30
C THR A 89 -1.25 -11.75 2.98
N ARG A 90 -1.86 -11.12 4.00
CA ARG A 90 -2.69 -9.91 3.89
C ARG A 90 -2.43 -8.97 5.05
N ILE A 91 -2.63 -7.67 4.81
CA ILE A 91 -2.41 -6.63 5.81
C ILE A 91 -3.43 -5.51 5.70
N SER A 92 -3.88 -5.02 6.86
CA SER A 92 -4.77 -3.86 6.99
C SER A 92 -4.22 -2.91 8.05
N VAL A 93 -4.23 -1.61 7.74
CA VAL A 93 -3.59 -0.58 8.55
C VAL A 93 -4.64 0.46 8.91
N GLY A 94 -5.04 0.52 10.18
CA GLY A 94 -5.99 1.51 10.68
C GLY A 94 -5.31 2.77 11.25
N SER A 95 -4.12 2.60 11.85
CA SER A 95 -3.25 3.68 12.34
C SER A 95 -1.87 3.12 12.65
N ARG A 96 -0.94 3.99 13.06
CA ARG A 96 0.38 3.57 13.54
C ARG A 96 0.36 2.49 14.63
N THR A 97 -0.67 2.47 15.48
CA THR A 97 -0.79 1.49 16.59
C THR A 97 -1.82 0.40 16.33
N HIS A 98 -2.50 0.42 15.19
CA HIS A 98 -3.52 -0.57 14.82
C HIS A 98 -3.20 -1.12 13.44
N VAL A 99 -2.40 -2.17 13.43
CA VAL A 99 -1.99 -2.90 12.22
C VAL A 99 -2.35 -4.37 12.42
N TRP A 100 -3.15 -4.90 11.50
CA TRP A 100 -3.66 -6.27 11.55
C TRP A 100 -3.32 -6.99 10.25
N GLY A 101 -3.14 -8.30 10.33
CA GLY A 101 -2.94 -9.13 9.16
C GLY A 101 -3.20 -10.59 9.47
N VAL A 102 -3.32 -11.38 8.42
CA VAL A 102 -3.44 -12.84 8.49
C VAL A 102 -2.26 -13.49 7.78
N ASN A 103 -1.87 -14.67 8.23
CA ASN A 103 -0.79 -15.44 7.61
C ASN A 103 -1.37 -16.52 6.67
N SER A 104 -0.55 -17.44 6.18
CA SER A 104 -1.00 -18.49 5.27
C SER A 104 -1.88 -19.56 5.92
N LEU A 105 -1.98 -19.58 7.26
CA LEU A 105 -2.78 -20.55 8.02
C LEU A 105 -4.21 -20.06 8.33
N GLY A 106 -4.51 -18.79 8.06
CA GLY A 106 -5.77 -18.15 8.43
C GLY A 106 -5.69 -17.52 9.80
#